data_AF-A0A922FY00-F1
#
_entry.id   AF-A0A922FY00-F1
#
_cell.length_a   1.000
_cell.length_b   1.000
_cell.length_c   1.000
_cell.angle_alpha   90.00
_cell.angle_beta   90.00
_cell.angle_gamma   90.00
#
_symmetry.space_group_name_H-M   'P 1'
#
loop_
_entity.id
_entity.type
_entity.pdbx_description
1 polymer ?
#
loop_
_entity_poly.entity_id
_entity_poly.type
_entity_poly.pdbx_seq_one_letter_code
_entity_poly.pdbx_strand_id
1 'polypeptide(L)'
;MDWCFMCKRNGESTDHLLLHCNVAKALWDDIFVAWVMPKRLVDLLSCWNGVRGNRQVAEVWKMVPLCLTWFIWNERNGYCFENRECSFLFVLVGGGRGGGVIGVLFYQSLLLWAKAIVLEGANLNDLYSSFFATML
;
A
#
# COMPACT_ATOMS: atom_id res chain seq x y z
N MET A 1 -16.05 6.10 17.43
CA MET A 1 -15.52 4.74 17.20
C MET A 1 -14.26 4.63 18.03
N ASP A 2 -14.32 3.87 19.12
CA ASP A 2 -13.26 3.89 20.14
C ASP A 2 -12.08 2.99 19.78
N TRP A 3 -12.21 2.19 18.71
CA TRP A 3 -11.19 1.26 18.25
C TRP A 3 -11.21 1.11 16.72
N CYS A 4 -10.05 0.86 16.12
CA CYS A 4 -9.85 0.67 14.68
C CYS A 4 -10.35 -0.71 14.23
N PHE A 5 -11.12 -0.73 13.14
CA PHE A 5 -11.78 -1.95 12.66
C PHE A 5 -10.85 -3.06 12.25
N MET A 6 -9.62 -2.71 11.87
CA MET A 6 -8.58 -3.64 11.47
C MET A 6 -7.76 -4.12 12.68
N CYS A 7 -7.09 -3.20 13.40
CA CYS A 7 -6.15 -3.60 14.45
C CYS A 7 -6.80 -3.94 15.80
N LYS A 8 -8.02 -3.42 16.06
CA LYS A 8 -8.76 -3.53 17.33
C LYS A 8 -7.99 -3.07 18.58
N ARG A 9 -6.93 -2.27 18.44
CA ARG A 9 -6.04 -1.86 19.56
C ARG A 9 -6.08 -0.37 19.89
N ASN A 10 -6.16 0.49 18.88
CA ASN A 10 -6.08 1.93 19.03
C ASN A 10 -7.34 2.58 18.47
N GLY A 11 -7.64 3.82 18.88
CA GLY A 11 -8.72 4.61 18.32
C GLY A 11 -8.58 4.81 16.81
N GLU A 12 -9.69 4.75 16.09
CA GLU A 12 -9.66 4.91 14.64
C GLU A 12 -9.55 6.39 14.25
N SER A 13 -8.57 6.70 13.40
CA SER A 13 -8.45 7.96 12.67
C SER A 13 -7.95 7.64 11.27
N THR A 14 -8.09 8.57 10.32
CA THR A 14 -7.59 8.37 8.95
C THR A 14 -6.09 8.09 8.93
N ASP A 15 -5.30 8.86 9.69
CA ASP A 15 -3.86 8.65 9.79
C ASP A 15 -3.53 7.30 10.46
N HIS A 16 -4.25 6.93 11.52
CA HIS A 16 -4.05 5.61 12.11
C HIS A 16 -4.42 4.49 11.13
N LEU A 17 -5.63 4.50 10.58
CA LEU A 17 -6.13 3.44 9.72
C LEU A 17 -5.23 3.21 8.49
N LEU A 18 -4.80 4.29 7.84
CA LEU A 18 -4.12 4.22 6.54
C LEU A 18 -2.59 4.19 6.63
N LEU A 19 -2.01 4.54 7.78
CA LEU A 19 -0.56 4.55 7.99
C LEU A 19 -0.14 3.71 9.21
N HIS A 20 -0.62 4.07 10.40
CA HIS A 20 -0.05 3.59 11.66
C HIS A 20 -0.66 2.30 12.20
N CYS A 21 -1.78 1.86 11.64
CA CYS A 21 -2.39 0.59 11.91
C CYS A 21 -1.36 -0.50 11.59
N ASN A 22 -1.17 -1.47 12.48
CA ASN A 22 -0.20 -2.55 12.27
C ASN A 22 -0.43 -3.32 10.95
N VAL A 23 -1.68 -3.44 10.51
CA VAL A 23 -2.03 -4.00 9.20
C VAL A 23 -1.56 -3.08 8.06
N ALA A 24 -1.89 -1.79 8.12
CA ALA A 24 -1.47 -0.83 7.11
C ALA A 24 0.06 -0.72 7.03
N LYS A 25 0.73 -0.63 8.18
CA LYS A 25 2.19 -0.55 8.29
C LYS A 25 2.86 -1.77 7.64
N ALA A 26 2.35 -2.99 7.87
CA ALA A 26 2.91 -4.18 7.23
C ALA A 26 2.78 -4.12 5.70
N LEU A 27 1.65 -3.65 5.17
CA LEU A 27 1.47 -3.49 3.72
C LEU A 27 2.41 -2.43 3.13
N TRP A 28 2.65 -1.34 3.86
CA TRP A 28 3.64 -0.35 3.44
C TRP A 28 5.06 -0.89 3.51
N ASP A 29 5.40 -1.66 4.54
CA ASP A 29 6.72 -2.28 4.70
C ASP A 29 6.98 -3.33 3.60
N ASP A 30 5.95 -3.97 3.03
CA ASP A 30 6.08 -4.84 1.84
C ASP A 30 6.43 -4.04 0.56
N ILE A 31 5.99 -2.78 0.47
CA ILE A 31 6.24 -1.90 -0.69
C ILE A 31 7.61 -1.22 -0.58
N PHE A 32 8.06 -0.91 0.64
CA PHE A 32 9.27 -0.15 0.89
C PHE A 32 10.35 -0.97 1.61
N VAL A 33 11.53 -1.08 1.00
CA VAL A 33 12.69 -1.72 1.63
C VAL A 33 13.30 -0.86 2.74
N ALA A 34 13.30 0.47 2.58
CA ALA A 34 13.78 1.42 3.58
C ALA A 34 12.99 2.73 3.44
N TRP A 35 12.17 3.06 4.43
CA TRP A 35 11.41 4.30 4.44
C TRP A 35 11.11 4.77 5.86
N VAL A 36 10.81 6.07 5.99
CA VAL A 36 10.37 6.67 7.25
C VAL A 36 8.87 6.95 7.13
N MET A 37 8.10 6.28 7.99
CA MET A 37 6.65 6.48 8.08
C MET A 37 6.34 7.93 8.49
N PRO A 38 5.66 8.73 7.65
CA PRO A 38 5.26 10.08 8.01
C PRO A 38 4.14 10.04 9.05
N LYS A 39 3.98 11.15 9.80
CA LYS A 39 2.94 11.23 10.84
C LYS A 39 1.54 11.28 10.24
N ARG A 40 1.35 11.95 9.10
CA ARG A 40 0.04 12.17 8.49
C ARG A 40 0.00 11.66 7.05
N LEU A 41 -1.16 11.21 6.61
CA LEU A 41 -1.38 10.79 5.22
C LEU A 41 -1.12 11.93 4.23
N VAL A 42 -1.46 13.16 4.61
CA VAL A 42 -1.20 14.34 3.76
C VAL A 42 0.30 14.57 3.55
N ASP A 43 1.14 14.27 4.54
CA ASP A 43 2.59 14.42 4.45
C ASP A 43 3.15 13.33 3.51
N LEU A 44 2.65 12.09 3.63
CA LEU A 44 2.96 11.00 2.71
C LEU A 44 2.68 11.41 1.25
N LEU A 45 1.44 11.82 0.96
CA LEU A 45 1.02 12.18 -0.39
C LEU A 45 1.80 13.39 -0.94
N SER A 46 2.18 14.32 -0.06
CA SER A 46 2.99 15.48 -0.45
C SER A 46 4.42 15.08 -0.85
N CYS A 47 5.08 14.21 -0.07
CA CYS A 47 6.37 13.63 -0.45
C CYS A 47 6.27 12.86 -1.78
N TRP A 48 5.15 12.20 -2.00
CA TRP A 48 4.92 11.35 -3.16
C TRP A 48 4.75 12.11 -4.48
N ASN A 49 4.26 13.36 -4.44
CA ASN A 49 4.19 14.22 -5.62
C ASN A 49 5.58 14.62 -6.15
N GLY A 50 6.64 14.41 -5.37
CA GLY A 50 8.01 14.72 -5.73
C GLY A 50 8.76 13.62 -6.50
N VAL A 51 8.12 12.47 -6.80
CA VAL A 51 8.78 11.35 -7.49
C VAL A 51 9.28 11.77 -8.88
N ARG A 52 10.59 11.70 -9.08
CA ARG A 52 11.29 11.99 -10.34
C ARG A 52 11.84 10.70 -10.94
N GLY A 53 11.97 10.65 -12.25
CA GLY A 53 12.45 9.47 -12.97
C GLY A 53 11.83 9.36 -14.36
N ASN A 54 11.89 8.17 -14.97
CA ASN A 54 11.20 7.90 -16.22
C ASN A 54 9.69 8.21 -16.04
N ARG A 55 9.10 9.01 -16.94
CA ARG A 55 7.70 9.45 -16.88
C ARG A 55 6.73 8.30 -16.65
N GLN A 56 6.88 7.20 -17.38
CA GLN A 56 6.03 6.01 -17.25
C GLN A 56 6.12 5.43 -15.83
N VAL A 57 7.35 5.28 -15.35
CA VAL A 57 7.64 4.77 -14.02
C VAL A 57 7.06 5.68 -12.93
N ALA A 58 7.25 6.99 -13.08
CA ALA A 58 6.70 7.97 -12.16
C ALA A 58 5.17 7.93 -12.09
N GLU A 59 4.47 7.72 -13.21
CA GLU A 59 3.01 7.58 -13.22
C GLU A 59 2.53 6.32 -12.51
N VAL A 60 3.17 5.16 -12.70
CA VAL A 60 2.85 3.94 -11.92
C VAL A 60 3.06 4.18 -10.43
N TRP A 61 4.20 4.78 -10.08
CA TRP A 61 4.53 5.04 -8.68
C TRP A 61 3.54 6.00 -8.03
N LYS A 62 3.13 7.08 -8.69
CA LYS A 62 2.12 8.02 -8.18
C LYS A 62 0.81 7.35 -7.76
N MET A 63 0.48 6.21 -8.38
CA MET A 63 -0.75 5.46 -8.07
C MET A 63 -0.62 4.57 -6.82
N VAL A 64 0.59 4.12 -6.48
CA VAL A 64 0.82 3.22 -5.33
C VAL A 64 0.13 3.68 -4.04
N PRO A 65 0.30 4.92 -3.55
CA PRO A 65 -0.33 5.35 -2.30
C PRO A 65 -1.85 5.45 -2.43
N LEU A 66 -2.37 5.84 -3.60
CA LEU A 66 -3.81 5.91 -3.84
C LEU A 66 -4.43 4.51 -3.85
N CYS A 67 -3.82 3.57 -4.57
CA CYS A 67 -4.27 2.18 -4.64
C CYS A 67 -4.24 1.51 -3.27
N LEU A 68 -3.16 1.71 -2.50
CA LEU A 68 -3.02 1.06 -1.21
C LEU A 68 -3.99 1.64 -0.17
N THR A 69 -4.11 2.97 -0.11
CA THR A 69 -5.03 3.61 0.83
C THR A 69 -6.49 3.30 0.51
N TRP A 70 -6.86 3.26 -0.77
CA TRP A 70 -8.17 2.79 -1.22
C TRP A 70 -8.43 1.34 -0.79
N PHE A 71 -7.45 0.46 -1.01
CA PHE A 71 -7.56 -0.94 -0.66
C PHE A 71 -7.77 -1.13 0.85
N ILE A 72 -6.94 -0.50 1.69
CA ILE A 72 -7.07 -0.54 3.16
C ILE A 72 -8.45 -0.05 3.59
N TRP A 73 -8.92 1.06 3.00
CA TRP A 73 -10.25 1.59 3.27
C TRP A 73 -11.36 0.59 2.89
N ASN A 74 -11.25 -0.07 1.75
CA ASN A 74 -12.21 -1.06 1.28
C ASN A 74 -12.27 -2.29 2.20
N GLU A 75 -11.11 -2.83 2.61
CA GLU A 75 -11.04 -3.94 3.57
C GLU A 75 -11.67 -3.55 4.91
N ARG A 76 -11.32 -2.37 5.43
CA ARG A 76 -11.93 -1.82 6.65
C ARG A 76 -13.45 -1.75 6.53
N ASN A 77 -13.99 -1.30 5.39
CA ASN A 77 -15.44 -1.24 5.18
C ASN A 77 -16.08 -2.62 5.16
N GLY A 78 -15.45 -3.62 4.54
CA GLY A 78 -15.89 -5.01 4.63
C GLY A 78 -15.95 -5.51 6.07
N TYR A 79 -14.93 -5.22 6.89
CA TYR A 79 -14.94 -5.58 8.31
C TYR A 79 -15.99 -4.81 9.13
N CYS A 80 -16.30 -3.58 8.76
CA CYS A 80 -17.28 -2.75 9.46
C CYS A 80 -18.73 -3.13 9.11
N PHE A 81 -19.01 -3.48 7.85
CA PHE A 81 -20.38 -3.61 7.34
C PHE A 81 -20.77 -5.05 6.96
N GLU A 82 -19.82 -5.93 6.64
CA GLU A 82 -20.09 -7.31 6.19
C GLU A 82 -19.80 -8.36 7.27
N ASN A 83 -19.49 -7.92 8.50
CA ASN A 83 -19.15 -8.78 9.66
C ASN A 83 -18.07 -9.84 9.37
N ARG A 84 -17.14 -9.53 8.46
CA ARG A 84 -15.96 -10.36 8.23
C ARG A 84 -15.08 -10.31 9.49
N GLU A 85 -14.62 -11.45 9.99
CA GLU A 85 -13.64 -11.47 11.07
C GLU A 85 -12.26 -11.08 10.52
N CYS A 86 -11.62 -10.09 11.15
CA CYS A 86 -10.27 -9.66 10.79
C CYS A 86 -9.25 -10.69 11.29
N SER A 87 -9.01 -11.74 10.51
CA SER A 87 -7.98 -12.72 10.82
C SER A 87 -6.61 -12.14 10.47
N PHE A 88 -5.92 -11.58 11.47
CA PHE A 88 -4.52 -11.13 11.38
C PHE A 88 -3.59 -12.18 10.73
N LEU A 89 -3.89 -13.47 10.93
CA LEU A 89 -3.21 -14.61 10.31
C LEU A 89 -3.45 -14.72 8.79
N PHE A 90 -4.64 -14.37 8.29
CA PHE A 90 -4.92 -14.36 6.85
C PHE A 90 -4.19 -13.21 6.14
N VAL A 91 -4.00 -12.09 6.85
CA VAL A 91 -3.30 -10.90 6.37
C VAL A 91 -1.79 -11.11 6.29
N LEU A 92 -1.15 -11.77 7.27
CA LEU A 92 0.31 -11.85 7.38
C LEU A 92 0.93 -13.27 7.33
N VAL A 93 0.20 -14.32 7.70
CA VAL A 93 0.78 -15.67 7.97
C VAL A 93 0.40 -16.71 6.92
N GLY A 94 -0.57 -16.41 6.05
CA GLY A 94 -1.03 -17.32 4.97
C GLY A 94 -0.04 -17.58 3.83
N GLY A 95 1.22 -17.13 3.90
CA GLY A 95 2.25 -17.37 2.88
C GLY A 95 3.65 -17.14 3.43
N GLY A 96 4.42 -18.22 3.59
CA GLY A 96 5.83 -18.13 3.98
C GLY A 96 6.63 -17.30 2.95
N ARG A 97 7.53 -16.43 3.45
CA ARG A 97 8.50 -15.62 2.67
C ARG A 97 7.99 -15.22 1.28
N GLY A 98 6.93 -14.42 1.26
CA GLY A 98 6.34 -13.88 0.05
C GLY A 98 4.87 -13.57 0.29
N GLY A 99 4.59 -12.34 0.74
CA GLY A 99 3.31 -11.63 0.74
C GLY A 99 2.05 -12.45 1.05
N GLY A 100 1.38 -12.14 2.16
CA GLY A 100 0.02 -12.64 2.41
C GLY A 100 -0.93 -12.38 1.23
N VAL A 101 -2.08 -13.09 1.19
CA VAL A 101 -3.08 -13.02 0.11
C VAL A 101 -3.41 -11.58 -0.31
N ILE A 102 -3.42 -10.67 0.66
CA ILE A 102 -3.67 -9.24 0.46
C ILE A 102 -2.55 -8.54 -0.31
N GLY A 103 -1.29 -8.81 0.01
CA GLY A 103 -0.15 -8.28 -0.74
C GLY A 103 -0.23 -8.73 -2.20
N VAL A 104 -0.54 -10.01 -2.44
CA VAL A 104 -0.71 -10.56 -3.80
C VAL A 104 -1.82 -9.84 -4.58
N LEU A 105 -2.99 -9.61 -3.97
CA LEU A 105 -4.10 -8.89 -4.62
C LEU A 105 -3.77 -7.42 -4.93
N PHE A 106 -3.05 -6.76 -4.00
CA PHE A 106 -2.56 -5.41 -4.24
C PHE A 106 -1.58 -5.37 -5.41
N TYR A 107 -0.57 -6.24 -5.43
CA TYR A 107 0.39 -6.32 -6.54
C TYR A 107 -0.28 -6.67 -7.86
N GLN A 108 -1.19 -7.64 -7.89
CA GLN A 108 -1.93 -8.01 -9.10
C GLN A 108 -2.77 -6.83 -9.62
N SER A 109 -3.46 -6.12 -8.74
CA SER A 109 -4.24 -4.94 -9.11
C SER A 109 -3.34 -3.84 -9.66
N LEU A 110 -2.24 -3.53 -8.98
CA LEU A 110 -1.26 -2.55 -9.43
C LEU A 110 -0.65 -2.93 -10.79
N LEU A 111 -0.34 -4.21 -10.99
CA LEU A 111 0.22 -4.74 -12.24
C LEU A 111 -0.78 -4.66 -13.40
N LEU A 112 -2.05 -5.01 -13.17
CA LEU A 112 -3.10 -4.90 -14.18
C LEU A 112 -3.29 -3.44 -14.60
N TRP A 113 -3.30 -2.52 -13.64
CA TRP A 113 -3.39 -1.08 -13.93
C TRP A 113 -2.15 -0.53 -14.62
N ALA A 114 -0.94 -0.91 -14.18
CA ALA A 114 0.30 -0.53 -14.84
C ALA A 114 0.35 -1.02 -16.30
N LYS A 115 -0.12 -2.24 -16.56
CA LYS A 115 -0.26 -2.77 -17.91
C LYS A 115 -1.31 -2.02 -18.74
N ALA A 116 -2.40 -1.57 -18.14
CA ALA A 116 -3.48 -0.87 -18.83
C ALA A 116 -3.17 0.61 -19.14
N ILE A 117 -2.39 1.30 -18.30
CA ILE A 117 -2.13 2.74 -18.43
C ILE A 117 -0.74 3.04 -18.99
N VAL A 118 0.27 2.24 -18.63
CA VAL A 118 1.67 2.68 -18.73
C VAL A 118 2.53 1.82 -19.65
N LEU A 119 2.29 0.51 -19.69
CA LEU A 119 3.22 -0.42 -20.32
C LEU A 119 2.76 -0.88 -21.70
N GLU A 120 3.06 -0.08 -22.73
CA GLU A 120 3.30 -0.59 -24.09
C GLU A 120 4.63 -1.37 -24.15
N GLY A 121 4.85 -2.31 -23.21
CA GLY A 121 5.99 -3.23 -23.23
C GLY A 121 7.22 -2.91 -22.35
N ALA A 122 7.17 -1.97 -21.40
CA ALA A 122 8.32 -1.76 -20.49
C ALA A 122 8.41 -2.81 -19.36
N ASN A 123 9.62 -3.10 -18.89
CA ASN A 123 9.91 -4.17 -17.93
C ASN A 123 9.76 -3.67 -16.48
N LEU A 124 9.11 -4.47 -15.62
CA LEU A 124 8.98 -4.21 -14.18
C LEU A 124 10.32 -4.09 -13.44
N ASN A 125 11.37 -4.76 -13.92
CA ASN A 125 12.69 -4.66 -13.28
C ASN A 125 13.32 -3.27 -13.47
N ASP A 126 12.98 -2.56 -14.55
CA ASP A 126 13.42 -1.18 -14.77
C ASP A 126 12.68 -0.21 -13.83
N LEU A 127 11.42 -0.52 -13.49
CA LEU A 127 10.61 0.22 -12.50
C LEU A 127 11.24 0.19 -11.10
N TYR A 128 11.67 -1.00 -10.64
CA TYR A 128 12.32 -1.17 -9.33
C TYR A 128 13.69 -0.51 -9.28
N SER A 129 14.48 -0.60 -10.35
CA SER A 129 15.85 -0.07 -10.38
C SER A 129 15.90 1.45 -10.42
N SER A 130 14.99 2.11 -11.15
CA SER A 130 14.94 3.58 -11.22
C SER A 130 14.50 4.26 -9.92
N PHE A 131 13.80 3.52 -9.05
CA PHE A 131 13.27 4.00 -7.77
C PHE A 131 14.36 4.15 -6.69
N PHE A 132 15.26 3.17 -6.56
CA PHE A 132 16.39 3.29 -5.62
C PHE A 132 17.35 4.43 -5.99
N ALA A 133 17.38 4.81 -7.27
CA ALA A 133 18.24 5.88 -7.76
C ALA A 133 17.69 7.30 -7.51
N THR A 134 16.40 7.47 -7.18
CA THR A 134 15.76 8.80 -7.09
C THR A 134 15.23 9.17 -5.71
N MET A 135 15.30 8.28 -4.72
CA MET A 135 14.99 8.55 -3.31
C MET A 135 16.20 8.54 -2.36
N LEU A 136 17.43 8.62 -2.91
CA LEU A 136 18.66 8.96 -2.18
C LEU A 136 19.14 10.37 -2.57
#